data_AF-A0A673LCZ9-F1
#
_entry.id   AF-A0A673LCZ9-F1
#
_cell.length_a   1.000
_cell.length_b   1.000
_cell.length_c   1.000
_cell.angle_alpha   90.00
_cell.angle_beta   90.00
_cell.angle_gamma   90.00
#
_symmetry.space_group_name_H-M   'P 1'
#
loop_
_entity.id
_entity.type
_entity.pdbx_description
1 polymer ?
#
loop_
_entity_poly.entity_id
_entity_poly.type
_entity_poly.pdbx_seq_one_letter_code
_entity_poly.pdbx_strand_id
1 'polypeptide(L)'
;MANKIFLHHNFAAKLLVESGLNPVLLEARNRVGGRTYTVQNKETKWVDLGGAYIGPTQNRILRIAKQYGVKTYKVNEESSLVHYVKVNLNANRCLKEVCNMVSDAWSG
;
A
#
# COMPACT_ATOMS: atom_id res chain seq x y z
N MET A 1 8.38 -4.78 11.30
CA MET A 1 7.68 -3.75 12.10
C MET A 1 6.89 -2.91 11.13
N ALA A 2 5.57 -3.09 11.07
CA ALA A 2 4.73 -2.40 10.10
C ALA A 2 4.38 -1.00 10.57
N ASN A 3 4.84 -0.01 9.82
CA ASN A 3 4.50 1.37 10.07
C ASN A 3 3.67 1.92 8.90
N LYS A 4 2.54 2.49 9.31
CA LYS A 4 1.29 2.80 8.63
C LYS A 4 1.36 4.17 7.96
N ILE A 5 0.44 4.54 7.05
CA ILE A 5 -0.24 5.87 6.87
C ILE A 5 -1.14 5.81 5.60
N PHE A 6 -2.38 6.32 5.69
CA PHE A 6 -3.00 7.23 4.67
C PHE A 6 -4.19 8.01 5.27
N LEU A 7 -4.14 9.34 5.12
CA LEU A 7 -4.86 10.30 5.95
C LEU A 7 -5.20 11.57 5.15
N HIS A 8 -5.99 11.45 4.07
CA HIS A 8 -6.22 12.57 3.16
C HIS A 8 -6.82 13.81 3.86
N HIS A 9 -7.82 13.61 4.73
CA HIS A 9 -8.46 14.70 5.50
C HIS A 9 -7.53 15.25 6.60
N ASN A 10 -6.79 14.36 7.27
CA ASN A 10 -5.82 14.74 8.30
C ASN A 10 -4.64 15.52 7.72
N PHE A 11 -4.24 15.24 6.47
CA PHE A 11 -3.19 15.98 5.81
C PHE A 11 -3.64 17.39 5.41
N ALA A 12 -4.89 17.53 4.94
CA ALA A 12 -5.47 18.84 4.68
C ALA A 12 -5.56 19.68 5.97
N ALA A 13 -6.07 19.11 7.06
CA ALA A 13 -6.12 19.80 8.36
C ALA A 13 -4.72 20.24 8.84
N LYS A 14 -3.73 19.36 8.72
CA LYS A 14 -2.33 19.69 9.04
C LYS A 14 -1.83 20.89 8.23
N LEU A 15 -2.03 20.90 6.91
CA LEU A 15 -1.58 21.99 6.05
C LEU A 15 -2.28 23.32 6.41
N LEU A 16 -3.56 23.29 6.76
CA LEU A 16 -4.29 24.48 7.20
C LEU A 16 -3.72 25.02 8.53
N VAL A 17 -3.43 24.14 9.50
CA VAL A 17 -2.76 24.52 10.76
C VAL A 17 -1.38 25.10 10.50
N GLU A 18 -0.56 24.46 9.65
CA GLU A 18 0.76 24.96 9.26
C GLU A 18 0.69 26.31 8.50
N SER A 19 -0.44 26.62 7.88
CA SER A 19 -0.71 27.91 7.24
C SER A 19 -1.25 28.98 8.19
N GLY A 20 -1.32 28.70 9.50
CA GLY A 20 -1.81 29.64 10.52
C GLY A 20 -3.33 29.71 10.66
N LEU A 21 -4.07 28.78 10.06
CA LEU A 21 -5.54 28.69 10.18
C LEU A 21 -5.92 27.76 11.34
N ASN A 22 -7.16 27.88 11.80
CA ASN A 22 -7.72 27.07 12.89
C ASN A 22 -8.87 26.17 12.38
N PRO A 23 -8.56 25.04 11.71
CA PRO A 23 -9.58 24.14 11.18
C PRO A 23 -10.20 23.25 12.27
N VAL A 24 -11.49 22.93 12.11
CA VAL A 24 -12.16 21.89 12.88
C VAL A 24 -12.31 20.64 12.02
N LEU A 25 -11.90 19.48 12.53
CA LEU A 25 -12.04 18.19 11.86
C LEU A 25 -13.15 17.37 12.52
N LEU A 26 -14.21 17.06 11.76
CA LEU A 26 -15.33 16.23 12.21
C LEU A 26 -15.19 14.82 11.60
N GLU A 27 -15.08 13.81 12.44
CA GLU A 27 -14.99 12.40 12.04
C GLU A 27 -16.24 11.65 12.54
N ALA A 28 -16.86 10.88 11.64
CA ALA A 28 -18.09 10.15 11.95
C ALA A 28 -17.85 8.93 12.84
N ARG A 29 -16.65 8.34 12.78
CA ARG A 29 -16.27 7.18 13.59
C ARG A 29 -15.61 7.60 14.89
N ASN A 30 -15.51 6.66 15.83
CA ASN A 30 -14.71 6.78 17.05
C ASN A 30 -13.19 6.63 16.82
N ARG A 31 -12.73 6.71 15.56
CA ARG A 31 -11.32 6.56 15.20
C ARG A 31 -11.01 7.33 13.93
N VAL A 32 -9.79 7.85 13.86
CA VAL A 32 -9.22 8.39 12.61
C VAL A 32 -8.72 7.26 11.71
N GLY A 33 -8.27 7.60 10.49
CA GLY A 33 -7.62 6.67 9.56
C GLY A 33 -8.45 6.31 8.33
N GLY A 34 -9.79 6.43 8.40
CA GLY A 34 -10.67 6.07 7.28
C GLY A 34 -10.48 4.61 6.84
N ARG A 35 -10.02 4.42 5.60
CA ARG A 35 -9.69 3.11 4.98
C ARG A 35 -8.37 2.50 5.47
N THR A 36 -7.63 3.20 6.33
CA THR A 36 -6.52 2.63 7.08
C THR A 36 -6.98 2.32 8.49
N TYR A 37 -6.71 1.12 8.96
CA TYR A 37 -7.10 0.67 10.29
C TYR A 37 -6.12 -0.37 10.79
N THR A 38 -5.39 -0.04 11.84
CA THR A 38 -4.52 -1.02 12.51
C THR A 38 -5.12 -1.42 13.84
N VAL A 39 -5.12 -2.72 14.09
CA VAL A 39 -5.51 -3.32 15.36
C VAL A 39 -4.28 -3.93 16.02
N GLN A 40 -4.26 -3.89 17.35
CA GLN A 40 -3.31 -4.61 18.19
C GLN A 40 -4.09 -5.66 18.99
N ASN A 41 -3.53 -6.87 19.06
CA ASN A 41 -4.09 -7.96 19.86
C ASN A 41 -2.96 -8.64 20.67
N LYS A 42 -3.30 -9.44 21.68
CA LYS A 42 -2.35 -10.26 22.45
C LYS A 42 -1.58 -11.24 21.56
N GLU A 43 -2.24 -11.77 20.53
CA GLU A 43 -1.64 -12.73 19.59
C GLU A 43 -0.80 -12.05 18.52
N THR A 44 -1.20 -10.85 18.09
CA THR A 44 -0.54 -10.12 17.00
C THR A 44 -0.12 -8.74 17.49
N LYS A 45 1.18 -8.45 17.46
CA LYS A 45 1.69 -7.13 17.87
C LYS A 45 0.93 -5.99 17.19
N TRP A 46 0.80 -6.02 15.86
CA TRP A 46 0.05 -5.06 15.06
C TRP A 46 -0.40 -5.71 13.74
N VAL A 47 -1.64 -5.48 13.31
CA VAL A 47 -2.19 -5.94 12.02
C VAL A 47 -3.00 -4.83 11.36
N ASP A 48 -2.73 -4.57 10.08
CA ASP A 48 -3.51 -3.64 9.28
C ASP A 48 -4.71 -4.35 8.63
N LEU A 49 -5.92 -3.92 8.99
CA LEU A 49 -7.20 -4.38 8.43
C LEU A 49 -7.68 -3.50 7.27
N GLY A 50 -6.81 -2.63 6.76
CA GLY A 50 -7.08 -1.68 5.69
C GLY A 50 -5.87 -1.47 4.80
N GLY A 51 -5.72 -0.28 4.22
CA GLY A 51 -4.55 0.05 3.40
C GLY A 51 -3.24 -0.05 4.20
N ALA A 52 -2.31 -0.89 3.73
CA ALA A 52 -1.07 -1.23 4.45
C ALA A 52 0.21 -1.07 3.60
N TYR A 53 0.09 -1.08 2.27
CA TYR A 53 1.24 -1.15 1.37
C TYR A 53 1.54 0.20 0.73
N ILE A 54 2.82 0.56 0.71
CA ILE A 54 3.35 1.71 -0.02
C ILE A 54 4.57 1.26 -0.84
N GLY A 55 4.65 1.75 -2.07
CA GLY A 55 5.66 1.33 -3.03
C GLY A 55 6.64 2.43 -3.44
N PRO A 56 7.69 2.07 -4.18
CA PRO A 56 8.51 3.04 -4.91
C PRO A 56 7.61 3.95 -5.77
N THR A 57 7.99 5.21 -5.95
CA THR A 57 7.22 6.31 -6.60
C THR A 57 6.13 6.99 -5.77
N GLN A 58 5.67 6.39 -4.67
CA GLN A 58 4.66 7.01 -3.79
C GLN A 58 5.28 8.08 -2.87
N ASN A 59 5.88 9.12 -3.48
CA ASN A 59 6.78 10.06 -2.81
C ASN A 59 6.10 10.89 -1.72
N ARG A 60 4.81 11.24 -1.90
CA ARG A 60 4.07 12.06 -0.92
C ARG A 60 3.94 11.35 0.43
N ILE A 61 3.55 10.07 0.41
CA ILE A 61 3.38 9.29 1.63
C ILE A 61 4.72 8.95 2.28
N LEU A 62 5.73 8.64 1.46
CA LEU A 62 7.10 8.37 1.92
C LEU A 62 7.71 9.60 2.63
N ARG A 63 7.48 10.81 2.12
CA ARG A 63 7.94 12.05 2.75
C ARG A 63 7.30 12.26 4.13
N ILE A 64 5.99 12.02 4.24
CA ILE A 64 5.26 12.14 5.51
C ILE A 64 5.75 11.09 6.50
N ALA A 65 5.91 9.84 6.06
CA ALA A 65 6.46 8.78 6.89
C ALA A 65 7.83 9.18 7.46
N LYS A 66 8.72 9.72 6.61
CA LYS A 66 10.02 10.24 7.05
C LYS A 66 9.88 11.38 8.06
N GLN A 67 8.97 12.33 7.83
CA GLN A 67 8.74 13.47 8.74
C GLN A 67 8.33 13.02 10.14
N TYR A 68 7.55 11.94 10.26
CA TYR A 68 7.09 11.40 11.54
C TYR A 68 7.93 10.21 12.05
N GLY A 69 9.09 9.92 11.44
CA GLY A 69 9.97 8.82 11.87
C GLY A 69 9.40 7.42 11.66
N VAL A 70 8.41 7.27 10.78
CA VAL A 70 7.74 6.01 10.43
C VAL A 70 8.67 5.21 9.48
N LYS A 71 9.15 4.05 9.92
CA LYS A 71 10.06 3.19 9.15
C LYS A 71 9.30 2.20 8.27
N THR A 72 9.69 2.03 7.01
CA THR A 72 9.11 0.99 6.14
C THR A 72 9.94 -0.30 6.22
N TYR A 73 9.35 -1.41 5.78
CA TYR A 73 10.04 -2.68 5.61
C TYR A 73 9.55 -3.32 4.30
N LYS A 74 10.41 -4.14 3.66
CA LYS A 74 10.03 -4.87 2.46
C LYS A 74 9.07 -6.01 2.84
N VAL A 75 8.01 -6.15 2.06
CA VAL A 75 7.15 -7.34 2.14
C VAL A 75 7.96 -8.53 1.64
N ASN A 76 7.74 -9.71 2.25
CA ASN A 76 8.42 -10.92 1.80
C ASN A 76 7.92 -11.31 0.41
N GLU A 77 8.83 -11.38 -0.55
CA GLU A 77 8.58 -11.76 -1.95
C GLU A 77 9.51 -12.90 -2.41
N GLU A 78 10.23 -13.56 -1.51
CA GLU A 78 11.26 -14.57 -1.85
C GLU A 78 10.69 -15.90 -2.41
N SER A 79 9.36 -16.03 -2.48
CA SER A 79 8.68 -17.26 -2.91
C SER A 79 8.01 -17.09 -4.27
N SER A 80 7.63 -18.21 -4.91
CA SER A 80 6.94 -18.21 -6.21
C SER A 80 5.60 -17.45 -6.14
N LEU A 81 5.60 -16.20 -6.62
CA LEU A 81 4.40 -15.37 -6.70
C LEU A 81 3.54 -15.81 -7.88
N VAL A 82 2.32 -16.27 -7.61
CA VAL A 82 1.33 -16.53 -8.66
C VAL A 82 0.52 -15.27 -8.89
N HIS A 83 0.78 -14.56 -9.99
CA HIS A 83 -0.01 -13.41 -10.41
C HIS A 83 -1.07 -13.84 -11.43
N TYR A 84 -2.32 -14.01 -10.98
CA TYR A 84 -3.42 -14.39 -11.86
C TYR A 84 -3.90 -13.18 -12.67
N VAL A 85 -3.72 -13.23 -13.99
CA VAL A 85 -4.26 -12.23 -14.92
C VAL A 85 -5.29 -12.91 -15.81
N LYS A 86 -6.55 -12.49 -15.72
CA LYS A 86 -7.59 -12.93 -16.65
C LYS A 86 -7.41 -12.17 -17.97
N VAL A 87 -6.82 -12.84 -18.96
CA VAL A 87 -6.65 -12.29 -20.30
C VAL A 87 -7.84 -12.73 -21.17
N ASN A 88 -8.46 -11.79 -21.88
CA ASN A 88 -9.45 -12.11 -22.91
C ASN A 88 -8.70 -12.43 -24.20
N LEU A 89 -8.48 -13.71 -24.48
CA LEU A 89 -7.65 -14.15 -25.60
C LEU A 89 -8.53 -14.41 -26.82
N ASN A 90 -8.34 -13.61 -27.87
CA ASN A 90 -8.69 -14.06 -29.22
C ASN A 90 -7.69 -15.16 -29.61
N ALA A 91 -8.20 -16.37 -29.87
CA ALA A 91 -7.47 -17.64 -29.86
C ALA A 91 -6.21 -17.73 -30.75
N ASN A 92 -6.02 -16.84 -31.72
CA ASN A 92 -4.95 -16.98 -32.71
C ASN A 92 -3.60 -16.32 -32.35
N ARG A 93 -3.53 -15.48 -31.30
CA ARG A 93 -2.26 -14.81 -30.91
C ARG A 93 -1.54 -15.49 -29.72
N CYS A 94 -2.28 -16.18 -28.86
CA CYS A 94 -1.80 -16.58 -27.55
C CYS A 94 -0.80 -17.75 -27.52
N LEU A 95 -0.88 -18.69 -28.46
CA LEU A 95 -0.05 -19.90 -28.42
C LEU A 95 1.44 -19.60 -28.65
N LYS A 96 1.79 -18.54 -29.40
CA LYS A 96 3.19 -18.17 -29.62
C LYS A 96 3.81 -17.44 -28.42
N GLU A 97 3.06 -16.55 -27.77
CA GLU A 97 3.59 -15.74 -26.67
C GLU A 97 3.80 -16.56 -25.39
N VAL A 98 2.88 -17.49 -25.08
CA VAL A 98 3.01 -18.37 -23.89
C VAL A 98 4.13 -19.40 -24.07
N CYS A 99 4.29 -20.01 -25.25
CA CYS A 99 5.40 -20.96 -25.49
C CYS A 99 6.79 -20.29 -25.42
N ASN A 100 6.90 -19.02 -25.82
CA ASN A 100 8.15 -18.28 -25.71
C ASN A 100 8.46 -17.93 -24.24
N MET A 101 7.46 -17.49 -23.47
CA MET A 101 7.64 -17.21 -22.03
C MET A 101 8.05 -18.44 -21.21
N VAL A 102 7.58 -19.63 -21.56
CA VAL A 102 7.98 -20.87 -20.87
C VAL A 102 9.39 -21.31 -21.28
N SER A 103 9.79 -21.11 -22.54
CA SER A 103 11.14 -21.43 -23.02
C SER A 103 12.21 -20.52 -22.41
N ASP A 104 11.91 -19.22 -22.27
CA ASP A 104 12.83 -18.25 -21.67
C ASP A 104 13.03 -18.49 -20.16
N ALA A 105 12.07 -19.14 -19.49
CA ALA A 105 12.14 -19.50 -18.08
C ALA A 105 12.94 -20.79 -17.79
N TRP A 106 13.34 -21.55 -18.81
CA TRP A 106 14.05 -22.83 -18.70
C TRP A 106 15.44 -22.85 -19.37
N SER A 107 15.94 -21.68 -19.79
CA SER A 107 17.23 -21.52 -20.47
C SER A 107 18.29 -20.78 -19.63
N GLY A 108 18.06 -20.62 -18.32
CA GLY A 108 19.00 -20.02 -17.36
C GLY A 108 19.38 -21.00 -16.27
#